data_AF-A0A946BFZ4-F1
#
_entry.id   AF-A0A946BFZ4-F1
#
_cell.length_a   1.000
_cell.length_b   1.000
_cell.length_c   1.000
_cell.angle_alpha   90.00
_cell.angle_beta   90.00
_cell.angle_gamma   90.00
#
_symmetry.space_group_name_H-M   'P 1'
#
loop_
_entity.id
_entity.type
_entity.pdbx_description
1 polymer ?
#
loop_
_entity_poly.entity_id
_entity_poly.type
_entity_poly.pdbx_seq_one_letter_code
_entity_poly.pdbx_strand_id
1 'polypeptide(L)'
;MTTLKNQNTAALAADPPKDDVCIRCPRLGHQINFSYCRHENNGAPCFKTLDCWYTTFEVHAYLKDKLTQEDFQKTFLEKGKPKMSSLFDLIEEAKKRKGKQN
;
A
#
# COMPACT_ATOMS: atom_id res chain seq x y z
N MET A 1 -5.82 13.08 -44.88
CA MET A 1 -6.18 11.80 -44.24
C MET A 1 -5.46 11.74 -42.90
N THR A 2 -5.87 12.58 -41.95
CA THR A 2 -6.64 12.21 -40.75
C THR A 2 -5.93 11.15 -39.90
N THR A 3 -5.26 11.57 -38.85
CA THR A 3 -5.34 10.91 -37.54
C THR A 3 -5.12 11.97 -36.46
N LEU A 4 -6.24 12.46 -35.94
CA LEU A 4 -6.33 13.13 -34.66
C LEU A 4 -5.84 12.15 -33.59
N LYS A 5 -4.69 12.40 -32.96
CA LYS A 5 -4.36 11.75 -31.70
C LYS A 5 -5.05 12.56 -30.60
N ASN A 6 -6.19 12.03 -30.19
CA ASN A 6 -7.01 12.45 -29.07
C ASN A 6 -6.16 12.49 -27.79
N GLN A 7 -5.63 13.67 -27.47
CA GLN A 7 -4.95 13.96 -26.22
C GLN A 7 -6.02 14.18 -25.16
N ASN A 8 -6.50 13.10 -24.56
CA ASN A 8 -7.18 13.19 -23.29
C ASN A 8 -6.81 11.99 -22.42
N THR A 9 -5.58 12.04 -21.92
CA THR A 9 -5.23 11.40 -20.65
C THR A 9 -4.80 12.56 -19.76
N ALA A 10 -5.69 13.01 -18.87
CA ALA A 10 -5.34 13.96 -17.84
C ALA A 10 -4.15 13.37 -17.07
N ALA A 11 -2.95 13.89 -17.34
CA ALA A 11 -1.75 13.54 -16.63
C ALA A 11 -1.93 14.10 -15.22
N LEU A 12 -2.52 13.31 -14.33
CA LEU A 12 -2.43 13.53 -12.90
C LEU A 12 -0.95 13.73 -12.58
N ALA A 13 -0.61 14.78 -11.84
CA ALA A 13 0.77 15.01 -11.45
C ALA A 13 1.26 13.82 -10.61
N ALA A 14 2.54 13.47 -10.73
CA ALA A 14 3.16 12.47 -9.85
C ALA A 14 3.42 13.02 -8.43
N ASP A 15 3.21 14.32 -8.23
CA ASP A 15 3.39 14.95 -6.93
C ASP A 15 2.25 14.58 -5.98
N PRO A 16 2.58 14.24 -4.72
CA PRO A 16 1.57 13.92 -3.74
C PRO A 16 0.76 15.17 -3.38
N PRO A 17 -0.53 15.00 -3.05
CA PRO A 17 -1.34 16.11 -2.56
C PRO A 17 -0.77 16.62 -1.24
N LYS A 18 -1.08 17.89 -0.95
CA LYS A 18 -0.76 18.51 0.32
C LYS A 18 -1.55 17.88 1.47
N ASP A 19 -1.09 18.08 2.70
CA ASP A 19 -1.65 17.46 3.91
C ASP A 19 -3.07 17.94 4.29
N ASP A 20 -3.55 19.02 3.67
CA ASP A 20 -4.94 19.49 3.76
C ASP A 20 -5.92 18.61 2.98
N VAL A 21 -5.43 17.81 2.03
CA VAL A 21 -6.26 16.87 1.27
C VAL A 21 -6.41 15.58 2.07
N CYS A 22 -7.62 15.34 2.56
CA CYS A 22 -7.98 14.13 3.29
C CYS A 22 -9.02 13.30 2.53
N ILE A 23 -8.89 11.98 2.66
CA ILE A 23 -9.89 11.01 2.19
C ILE A 23 -10.30 10.09 3.34
N ARG A 24 -11.49 9.49 3.23
CA ARG A 24 -11.95 8.52 4.22
C ARG A 24 -11.18 7.21 4.08
N CYS A 25 -10.47 6.80 5.14
CA CYS A 25 -9.77 5.53 5.18
C CYS A 25 -10.75 4.35 5.32
N PRO A 26 -10.80 3.38 4.40
CA PRO A 26 -11.65 2.21 4.54
C PRO A 26 -11.21 1.28 5.67
N ARG A 27 -9.96 1.37 6.13
CA ARG A 27 -9.43 0.56 7.25
C ARG A 27 -9.72 1.16 8.62
N LEU A 28 -9.68 2.49 8.74
CA LEU A 28 -9.75 3.20 10.01
C LEU A 28 -11.07 3.95 10.22
N GLY A 29 -11.89 4.11 9.18
CA GLY A 29 -13.22 4.71 9.25
C GLY A 29 -13.27 6.24 9.29
N HIS A 30 -12.13 6.94 9.38
CA HIS A 30 -12.03 8.40 9.49
C HIS A 30 -11.19 9.04 8.36
N GLN A 31 -11.14 10.37 8.33
CA GLN A 31 -10.40 11.17 7.35
C GLN A 31 -8.90 11.16 7.65
N ILE A 32 -8.08 10.82 6.66
CA ILE A 32 -6.61 10.83 6.75
C ILE A 32 -6.00 11.43 5.49
N ASN A 33 -4.80 11.98 5.62
CA ASN A 33 -4.03 12.52 4.51
C ASN A 33 -3.03 11.49 3.95
N PHE A 34 -2.37 11.85 2.85
CA PHE A 34 -1.44 10.95 2.17
C PHE A 34 -0.16 10.70 3.00
N SER A 35 0.32 11.70 3.74
CA SER A 35 1.50 11.56 4.60
C SER A 35 1.31 10.50 5.68
N TYR A 36 0.11 10.37 6.25
CA TYR A 36 -0.23 9.25 7.13
C TYR A 36 -0.19 7.91 6.38
N CYS A 37 -0.85 7.80 5.23
CA CYS A 37 -0.90 6.57 4.44
C CYS A 37 0.48 6.04 4.08
N ARG A 38 1.47 6.92 3.85
CA ARG A 38 2.85 6.55 3.50
C ARG A 38 3.63 5.82 4.59
N HIS A 39 3.23 5.97 5.86
CA HIS A 39 4.01 5.47 7.00
C HIS A 39 3.22 4.52 7.91
N GLU A 40 1.95 4.20 7.58
CA GLU A 40 1.04 3.41 8.43
C GLU A 40 1.58 2.01 8.76
N ASN A 41 2.32 1.38 7.85
CA ASN A 41 2.81 0.01 7.99
C ASN A 41 4.29 -0.01 8.39
N ASN A 42 4.59 0.38 9.63
CA ASN A 42 5.97 0.45 10.17
C ASN A 42 6.93 1.28 9.29
N GLY A 43 6.47 2.44 8.81
CA GLY A 43 7.26 3.30 7.92
C GLY A 43 7.07 3.00 6.44
N ALA A 44 6.30 1.98 6.07
CA ALA A 44 5.87 1.71 4.70
C ALA A 44 4.40 2.09 4.48
N PRO A 45 3.97 2.29 3.23
CA PRO A 45 2.58 2.56 2.94
C PRO A 45 1.67 1.35 3.22
N CYS A 46 0.39 1.63 3.49
CA CYS A 46 -0.59 0.55 3.62
C CYS A 46 -0.86 -0.11 2.25
N PHE A 47 -1.24 -1.38 2.23
CA PHE A 47 -1.53 -2.13 0.99
C PHE A 47 -2.67 -1.54 0.14
N LYS A 48 -3.53 -0.69 0.71
CA LYS A 48 -4.62 0.00 0.00
C LYS A 48 -4.23 1.38 -0.55
N THR A 49 -3.00 1.84 -0.32
CA THR A 49 -2.61 3.21 -0.66
C THR A 49 -2.80 3.52 -2.15
N LEU A 50 -2.51 2.56 -3.03
CA LEU A 50 -2.78 2.71 -4.47
C LEU A 50 -4.28 2.88 -4.75
N ASP A 51 -5.12 1.99 -4.23
CA ASP A 51 -6.59 2.02 -4.41
C ASP A 51 -7.24 3.27 -3.79
N CYS A 52 -6.65 3.82 -2.73
CA CYS A 52 -7.22 4.98 -2.04
C CYS A 52 -6.91 6.30 -2.76
N TRP A 53 -5.74 6.41 -3.41
CA TRP A 53 -5.23 7.70 -3.90
C TRP A 53 -5.14 7.80 -5.42
N TYR A 54 -5.46 6.75 -6.19
CA TYR A 54 -5.39 6.78 -7.67
C TYR A 54 -6.26 7.85 -8.33
N THR A 55 -7.34 8.29 -7.68
CA THR A 55 -8.19 9.37 -8.20
C THR A 55 -7.64 10.76 -7.94
N THR A 56 -6.69 10.88 -6.99
CA THR A 56 -6.19 12.17 -6.52
C THR A 56 -4.92 12.58 -7.26
N PHE A 57 -4.02 11.63 -7.56
CA PHE A 57 -2.76 11.86 -8.27
C PHE A 57 -2.18 10.54 -8.80
N GLU A 58 -1.08 10.57 -9.56
CA GLU A 58 -0.37 9.36 -10.04
C GLU A 58 0.41 8.65 -8.92
N VAL A 59 -0.33 8.13 -7.93
CA VAL A 59 0.23 7.47 -6.74
C VAL A 59 1.10 6.26 -7.08
N HIS A 60 0.79 5.54 -8.17
CA HIS A 60 1.59 4.40 -8.61
C HIS A 60 2.99 4.82 -9.04
N ALA A 61 3.10 5.83 -9.90
CA ALA A 61 4.39 6.34 -10.36
C ALA A 61 5.20 6.91 -9.19
N TYR A 62 4.54 7.67 -8.31
CA TYR A 62 5.16 8.23 -7.12
C TYR A 62 5.76 7.16 -6.19
N LEU A 63 4.97 6.14 -5.83
CA LEU A 63 5.42 5.09 -4.92
C LEU A 63 6.50 4.21 -5.56
N LYS A 64 6.44 3.97 -6.88
CA LYS A 64 7.48 3.23 -7.60
C LYS A 64 8.82 3.98 -7.65
N ASP A 65 8.80 5.31 -7.63
CA ASP A 65 10.01 6.16 -7.54
C ASP A 65 10.57 6.23 -6.10
N LYS A 66 9.69 6.24 -5.08
CA LYS A 66 10.08 6.42 -3.68
C LYS A 66 10.42 5.15 -2.92
N LEU A 67 9.83 4.02 -3.27
CA LEU A 67 10.11 2.73 -2.63
C LEU A 67 11.16 1.96 -3.40
N THR A 68 11.89 1.10 -2.68
CA THR A 68 12.69 0.08 -3.34
C THR A 68 11.77 -0.88 -4.10
N GLN A 69 12.29 -1.53 -5.14
CA GLN A 69 11.53 -2.51 -5.90
C GLN A 69 11.00 -3.64 -5.00
N GLU A 70 11.81 -4.10 -4.05
CA GLU A 70 11.43 -5.13 -3.08
C GLU A 70 10.27 -4.67 -2.18
N ASP A 71 10.36 -3.47 -1.61
CA ASP A 71 9.31 -2.93 -0.73
C ASP A 71 8.00 -2.70 -1.49
N PHE A 72 8.08 -2.21 -2.73
CA PHE A 72 6.93 -2.03 -3.59
C PHE A 72 6.25 -3.37 -3.89
N GLN A 73 7.03 -4.39 -4.26
CA GLN A 73 6.53 -5.73 -4.52
C GLN A 73 5.89 -6.34 -3.27
N LYS A 74 6.57 -6.29 -2.14
CA LYS A 74 6.08 -6.79 -0.85
C LYS A 74 4.80 -6.12 -0.38
N THR A 75 4.66 -4.82 -0.65
CA THR A 75 3.51 -4.03 -0.18
C THR A 75 2.29 -4.17 -1.09
N PHE A 76 2.50 -4.22 -2.42
CA PHE A 76 1.41 -4.11 -3.39
C PHE A 76 1.20 -5.33 -4.28
N LEU A 77 2.23 -6.16 -4.50
CA LEU A 77 2.17 -7.29 -5.44
C LEU A 77 2.13 -8.65 -4.74
N GLU A 78 2.75 -8.77 -3.56
CA GLU A 78 2.65 -9.99 -2.77
C GLU A 78 1.22 -10.14 -2.25
N LYS A 79 0.53 -11.18 -2.73
CA LYS A 79 -0.71 -11.65 -2.11
C LYS A 79 -0.37 -12.09 -0.69
N GLY A 80 -0.60 -11.21 0.28
CA GLY A 80 -0.31 -11.47 1.68
C GLY A 80 -0.83 -12.83 2.09
N LYS A 81 0.03 -13.67 2.69
CA LYS A 81 -0.41 -14.93 3.30
C LYS A 81 -1.61 -14.59 4.20
N PRO A 82 -2.76 -15.28 4.04
CA PRO A 82 -3.94 -14.98 4.85
C PRO A 82 -3.54 -15.02 6.31
N LYS A 83 -4.01 -14.05 7.12
CA LYS A 83 -3.61 -13.91 8.55
C LYS A 83 -3.77 -15.20 9.38
N MET A 84 -4.57 -16.15 8.91
CA MET A 84 -4.67 -17.50 9.46
C MET A 84 -3.33 -18.24 9.46
N SER A 85 -2.51 -18.13 8.41
CA SER A 85 -1.20 -18.79 8.32
C SER A 85 -0.26 -18.32 9.45
N SER A 86 -0.28 -17.03 9.78
CA SER A 86 0.54 -16.50 10.88
C SER A 86 0.13 -17.06 12.25
N LEU A 87 -1.17 -17.31 12.49
CA LEU A 87 -1.62 -17.94 13.73
C LEU A 87 -1.16 -19.41 13.80
N PHE A 88 -1.24 -20.15 12.70
CA PHE A 88 -0.72 -21.52 12.64
C PHE A 88 0.79 -21.58 12.87
N ASP A 89 1.57 -20.66 12.27
CA ASP A 89 3.01 -20.56 12.50
C ASP A 89 3.34 -20.28 13.98
N LEU A 90 2.59 -19.39 14.64
CA LEU A 90 2.76 -19.09 16.07
C LEU A 90 2.41 -20.29 16.97
N ILE A 91 1.35 -21.04 16.62
CA ILE A 91 0.94 -22.25 17.35
C ILE A 91 2.00 -23.34 17.19
N GLU A 92 2.55 -23.53 15.98
CA GLU A 92 3.59 -24.51 15.71
C GLU A 92 4.92 -24.17 16.41
N GLU A 93 5.31 -22.89 16.41
CA GLU A 93 6.46 -22.40 17.20
C GLU A 93 6.27 -22.68 18.71
N ALA A 94 5.06 -22.45 19.25
CA ALA A 94 4.77 -22.71 20.65
C ALA A 94 4.83 -24.21 21.00
N LYS A 95 4.38 -25.10 20.11
CA LYS A 95 4.49 -26.56 20.28
C LYS A 95 5.94 -27.05 20.26
N LYS A 96 6.76 -26.55 19.33
CA LYS A 96 8.19 -26.93 19.23
C LYS A 96 8.97 -26.58 20.51
N ARG A 97 8.66 -25.45 21.14
CA ARG A 97 9.29 -25.04 22.41
C ARG A 97 8.97 -25.98 23.57
N LYS A 98 7.74 -26.52 23.62
CA LYS A 98 7.33 -27.50 24.65
C LYS A 98 7.98 -28.88 24.49
N GLY A 99 8.36 -29.28 23.27
CA GLY A 99 9.00 -30.58 23.00
C GLY A 99 10.50 -30.65 23.31
N LYS A 100 11.16 -29.52 23.61
CA LYS A 100 12.61 -29.44 23.91
C LYS A 100 12.93 -29.34 25.41
N GLN A 101 11.91 -29.33 26.25
CA GLN A 101 11.99 -29.40 27.71
C GLN A 101 11.43 -30.75 28.18
N ASN A 102 11.95 -31.87 27.66
CA ASN A 102 11.83 -33.18 28.30
C ASN A 102 12.99 -34.07 27.85
#